data_AF-A0A9P8C3N0-F1
#
_entry.id   AF-A0A9P8C3N0-F1
#
_cell.length_a   1.000
_cell.length_b   1.000
_cell.length_c   1.000
_cell.angle_alpha   90.00
_cell.angle_beta   90.00
_cell.angle_gamma   90.00
#
_symmetry.space_group_name_H-M   'P 1'
#
loop_
_entity.id
_entity.type
_entity.pdbx_description
1 polymer ?
#
loop_
_entity_poly.entity_id
_entity_poly.type
_entity_poly.pdbx_seq_one_letter_code
_entity_poly.pdbx_strand_id
1 'polypeptide(L)'
;MSGVTLDKAWLSMDQETREYYADRVVDICKEMAKFEANYIGGIDGKSLADTFLRRLGQPHEYSRETLLKNCEVLGMDCTGSFKFYHCDLGPMNIIVDVKKRGLSIIDWERAVFVPVE
;
A
#
# COMPACT_ATOMS: atom_id res chain seq x y z
N MET A 1 13.84 -15.07 -9.09
CA MET A 1 14.23 -13.65 -9.04
C MET A 1 15.59 -13.56 -8.37
N SER A 2 16.54 -12.81 -8.94
CA SER A 2 17.75 -12.40 -8.23
C SER A 2 17.50 -11.03 -7.59
N GLY A 3 17.80 -10.89 -6.31
CA GLY A 3 17.60 -9.64 -5.58
C GLY A 3 17.55 -9.89 -4.08
N VAL A 4 17.65 -8.82 -3.31
CA VAL A 4 17.48 -8.85 -1.84
C VAL A 4 16.45 -7.79 -1.46
N THR A 5 15.88 -7.92 -0.27
CA THR A 5 14.94 -6.93 0.24
C THR A 5 15.64 -5.58 0.47
N LEU A 6 14.91 -4.48 0.27
CA LEU A 6 15.45 -3.13 0.32
C LEU A 6 16.06 -2.82 1.68
N ASP A 7 15.46 -3.29 2.78
CA ASP A 7 15.99 -3.15 4.14
C ASP A 7 17.41 -3.73 4.29
N LYS A 8 17.66 -4.90 3.69
CA LYS A 8 18.97 -5.57 3.72
C LYS A 8 19.99 -4.86 2.84
N ALA A 9 19.57 -4.32 1.70
CA ALA A 9 20.48 -3.63 0.79
C ALA A 9 20.77 -2.19 1.21
N TRP A 10 19.84 -1.51 1.90
CA TRP A 10 19.87 -0.06 2.14
C TRP A 10 21.19 0.45 2.72
N LEU A 11 21.71 -0.22 3.75
CA LEU A 11 22.94 0.18 4.44
C LEU A 11 24.18 0.06 3.56
N SER A 12 24.16 -0.80 2.54
CA SER A 12 25.27 -1.00 1.60
C SER A 12 25.26 -0.05 0.40
N MET A 13 24.16 0.68 0.18
CA MET A 13 24.01 1.63 -0.92
C MET A 13 24.63 2.98 -0.59
N ASP A 14 25.20 3.64 -1.60
CA ASP A 14 25.53 5.06 -1.54
C ASP A 14 24.26 5.93 -1.63
N GLN A 15 24.45 7.24 -1.44
CA GLN A 15 23.34 8.20 -1.43
C GLN A 15 22.59 8.25 -2.76
N GLU A 16 23.32 8.28 -3.89
CA GLU A 16 22.72 8.33 -5.23
C GLU A 16 21.83 7.11 -5.49
N THR A 17 22.29 5.92 -5.10
CA THR A 17 21.53 4.68 -5.27
C THR A 17 20.29 4.66 -4.38
N ARG A 18 20.37 5.19 -3.14
CA ARG A 18 19.20 5.32 -2.25
C ARG A 18 18.17 6.27 -2.81
N GLU A 19 18.59 7.42 -3.30
CA GLU A 19 17.70 8.41 -3.94
C GLU A 19 17.03 7.81 -5.17
N TYR A 20 17.79 7.12 -6.03
CA TYR A 20 17.24 6.41 -7.18
C TYR A 20 16.11 5.44 -6.79
N TYR A 21 16.32 4.61 -5.77
CA TYR A 21 15.28 3.66 -5.36
C TYR A 21 14.12 4.32 -4.64
N ALA A 22 14.35 5.38 -3.86
CA ALA A 22 13.28 6.17 -3.26
C ALA A 22 12.36 6.78 -4.32
N ASP A 23 12.94 7.39 -5.36
CA ASP A 23 12.19 7.94 -6.50
C ASP A 23 11.40 6.85 -7.23
N ARG A 24 12.00 5.68 -7.47
CA ARG A 24 11.31 4.54 -8.08
C ARG A 24 10.13 4.04 -7.25
N VAL A 25 10.23 4.04 -5.93
CA VAL A 25 9.11 3.68 -5.03
C VAL A 25 8.00 4.72 -5.14
N VAL A 26 8.35 6.02 -5.14
CA VAL A 26 7.38 7.11 -5.34
C VAL A 26 6.64 6.96 -6.67
N ASP A 27 7.36 6.68 -7.75
CA ASP A 27 6.75 6.45 -9.07
C ASP A 27 5.75 5.29 -9.03
N ILE A 28 6.10 4.18 -8.38
CA ILE A 28 5.20 3.03 -8.30
C ILE A 28 3.96 3.35 -7.45
N CYS A 29 4.11 4.08 -6.34
CA CYS A 29 2.96 4.56 -5.57
C CYS A 29 2.04 5.44 -6.43
N LYS A 30 2.60 6.33 -7.25
CA LYS A 30 1.82 7.14 -8.21
C LYS A 30 1.13 6.28 -9.26
N GLU A 31 1.81 5.28 -9.83
CA GLU A 31 1.20 4.37 -10.80
C GLU A 31 0.04 3.56 -10.20
N MET A 32 0.20 3.05 -8.97
CA MET A 32 -0.89 2.37 -8.25
C MET A 32 -2.07 3.31 -7.99
N ALA A 33 -1.80 4.55 -7.58
CA ALA A 33 -2.84 5.53 -7.28
C ALA A 33 -3.64 6.01 -8.50
N LYS A 34 -3.23 5.65 -9.74
CA LYS A 34 -4.04 5.89 -10.95
C LYS A 34 -5.24 4.95 -11.05
N PHE A 35 -5.23 3.82 -10.35
CA PHE A 35 -6.35 2.90 -10.31
C PHE A 35 -7.35 3.36 -9.26
N GLU A 36 -8.61 3.50 -9.67
CA GLU A 36 -9.66 4.09 -8.86
C GLU A 36 -10.87 3.16 -8.75
N ALA A 37 -11.54 3.22 -7.60
CA ALA A 37 -12.85 2.61 -7.39
C ALA A 37 -13.79 3.59 -6.70
N ASN A 38 -15.09 3.38 -6.88
CA ASN A 38 -16.14 4.08 -6.13
C ASN A 38 -16.50 3.37 -4.82
N TYR A 39 -15.66 2.43 -4.37
CA TYR A 39 -15.87 1.65 -3.16
C TYR A 39 -14.54 1.44 -2.42
N ILE A 40 -14.63 1.31 -1.10
CA ILE A 40 -13.55 0.76 -0.27
C ILE A 40 -13.61 -0.77 -0.33
N GLY A 41 -12.48 -1.43 -0.53
CA GLY A 41 -12.42 -2.90 -0.57
C GLY A 41 -11.47 -3.48 -1.60
N GLY A 42 -11.37 -4.81 -1.59
CA GLY A 42 -10.43 -5.58 -2.41
C GLY A 42 -10.71 -5.45 -3.90
N ILE A 43 -9.71 -5.74 -4.72
CA ILE A 43 -9.81 -5.70 -6.19
C ILE A 43 -10.89 -6.65 -6.75
N ASP A 44 -11.22 -7.71 -6.02
CA ASP A 44 -12.29 -8.65 -6.35
C ASP A 44 -13.69 -8.14 -5.97
N GLY A 45 -13.79 -6.89 -5.50
CA GLY A 45 -15.03 -6.32 -5.04
C GLY A 45 -15.54 -6.93 -3.73
N LYS A 46 -14.67 -7.55 -2.92
CA LYS A 46 -15.02 -7.99 -1.57
C LYS A 46 -14.52 -7.01 -0.51
N SER A 47 -15.04 -7.19 0.70
CA SER A 47 -14.64 -6.44 1.88
C SER A 47 -13.19 -6.67 2.27
N LEU A 48 -12.56 -5.62 2.79
CA LEU A 48 -11.20 -5.63 3.32
C LEU A 48 -11.20 -6.14 4.76
N ALA A 49 -10.41 -7.18 5.05
CA ALA A 49 -10.18 -7.66 6.41
C ALA A 49 -9.11 -6.83 7.15
N ASP A 50 -9.22 -5.50 7.12
CA ASP A 50 -8.23 -4.61 7.74
C ASP A 50 -8.55 -4.40 9.23
N THR A 51 -7.62 -4.82 10.06
CA THR A 51 -7.73 -4.75 11.52
C THR A 51 -7.43 -3.35 12.10
N PHE A 52 -6.80 -2.46 11.33
CA PHE A 52 -6.46 -1.09 11.74
C PHE A 52 -7.60 -0.12 11.49
N LEU A 53 -8.38 -0.32 10.42
CA LEU A 53 -9.63 0.41 10.19
C LEU A 53 -10.80 -0.07 11.07
N ARG A 54 -10.52 -0.96 12.03
CA ARG A 54 -11.49 -1.44 13.01
C ARG A 54 -11.42 -0.61 14.30
N ARG A 55 -12.56 -0.16 14.80
CA ARG A 55 -12.66 0.34 16.18
C ARG A 55 -12.44 -0.80 17.19
N LEU A 56 -11.51 -0.61 18.13
CA LEU A 56 -11.27 -1.54 19.23
C LEU A 56 -12.57 -1.78 20.02
N GLY A 57 -12.92 -3.06 20.22
CA GLY A 57 -14.10 -3.46 21.01
C GLY A 57 -15.41 -3.68 20.23
N GLN A 58 -15.42 -3.51 18.90
CA GLN A 58 -16.58 -3.87 18.06
C GLN A 58 -16.49 -5.28 17.46
N PRO A 59 -17.62 -5.93 17.13
CA PRO A 59 -17.66 -7.18 16.38
C PRO A 59 -16.84 -7.11 15.09
N HIS A 60 -16.42 -8.26 14.55
CA HIS A 60 -15.69 -8.36 13.29
C HIS A 60 -16.62 -8.06 12.11
N GLU A 61 -16.96 -6.79 11.94
CA GLU A 61 -17.77 -6.31 10.83
C GLU A 61 -16.88 -5.56 9.84
N TYR A 62 -16.63 -6.20 8.71
CA TYR A 62 -15.84 -5.66 7.60
C TYR A 62 -16.73 -5.16 6.46
N SER A 63 -18.00 -4.86 6.75
CA SER A 63 -18.90 -4.28 5.75
C SER A 63 -18.30 -2.96 5.25
N ARG A 64 -18.53 -2.65 3.97
CA ARG A 64 -17.98 -1.42 3.36
C ARG A 64 -18.45 -0.19 4.11
N GLU A 65 -19.71 -0.21 4.49
CA GLU A 65 -20.39 0.82 5.27
C GLU A 65 -19.68 1.04 6.61
N THR A 66 -19.27 -0.03 7.29
CA THR A 66 -18.52 0.06 8.55
C THR A 66 -17.12 0.63 8.33
N LEU A 67 -16.41 0.18 7.29
CA LEU A 67 -15.07 0.69 6.98
C LEU A 67 -15.09 2.18 6.62
N LEU A 68 -16.04 2.60 5.77
CA LEU A 68 -16.25 4.02 5.42
C LEU A 68 -16.50 4.87 6.66
N LYS A 69 -17.43 4.44 7.51
CA LYS A 69 -17.76 5.15 8.75
C LYS A 69 -16.55 5.27 9.67
N ASN A 70 -15.69 4.25 9.72
CA ASN A 70 -14.47 4.30 10.53
C ASN A 70 -13.44 5.27 9.94
N CYS A 71 -13.25 5.29 8.61
CA CYS A 71 -12.41 6.27 7.94
C CYS A 71 -12.88 7.72 8.20
N GLU A 72 -14.18 7.99 8.07
CA GLU A 72 -14.77 9.31 8.36
C GLU A 72 -14.52 9.75 9.81
N VAL A 73 -14.67 8.82 10.75
CA VAL A 73 -14.39 9.07 12.18
C VAL A 73 -12.93 9.43 12.42
N LEU A 74 -12.01 8.83 11.66
CA LEU A 74 -10.58 9.11 11.73
C LEU A 74 -10.21 10.42 11.00
N GLY A 75 -11.18 11.09 10.37
CA GLY A 75 -10.97 12.34 9.65
C GLY A 75 -10.43 12.16 8.24
N MET A 76 -10.49 10.94 7.68
CA MET A 76 -10.09 10.68 6.29
C MET A 76 -11.13 11.21 5.31
N ASP A 77 -10.67 11.74 4.17
CA ASP A 77 -11.57 12.18 3.10
C ASP A 77 -12.13 10.97 2.33
N CYS A 78 -13.41 10.68 2.56
CA CYS A 78 -14.15 9.60 1.90
C CYS A 78 -15.08 10.13 0.79
N THR A 79 -14.99 11.41 0.42
CA THR A 79 -15.94 12.07 -0.50
C THR A 79 -15.57 11.92 -1.99
N GLY A 80 -14.43 11.30 -2.29
CA GLY A 80 -13.90 11.08 -3.63
C GLY A 80 -13.79 9.62 -4.06
N SER A 81 -12.98 9.37 -5.10
CA SER A 81 -12.65 8.00 -5.51
C SER A 81 -11.55 7.39 -4.62
N PHE A 82 -11.70 6.10 -4.32
CA PHE A 82 -10.75 5.31 -3.55
C PHE A 82 -9.62 4.88 -4.46
N LYS A 83 -8.37 4.99 -4.00
CA LYS A 83 -7.19 4.65 -4.81
C LYS A 83 -6.64 3.29 -4.43
N PHE A 84 -6.07 2.59 -5.39
CA PHE A 84 -5.42 1.30 -5.14
C PHE A 84 -4.07 1.51 -4.46
N TYR A 85 -3.89 0.87 -3.30
CA TYR A 85 -2.64 0.86 -2.56
C TYR A 85 -2.29 -0.57 -2.12
N HIS A 86 -1.01 -0.80 -1.84
CA HIS A 86 -0.53 -2.08 -1.31
C HIS A 86 -0.94 -2.32 0.16
N CYS A 87 -1.11 -1.25 0.95
CA CYS A 87 -1.47 -1.28 2.38
C CYS A 87 -0.56 -2.11 3.29
N ASP A 88 0.62 -2.49 2.82
CA ASP A 88 1.73 -3.09 3.59
C ASP A 88 3.07 -2.85 2.88
N LEU A 89 3.21 -1.69 2.24
CA LEU A 89 4.42 -1.37 1.50
C LEU A 89 5.52 -0.91 2.46
N GLY A 90 6.39 -1.85 2.82
CA GLY A 90 7.60 -1.58 3.58
C GLY A 90 8.85 -2.04 2.84
N PRO A 91 10.05 -1.68 3.34
CA PRO A 91 11.32 -2.07 2.71
C PRO A 91 11.55 -3.60 2.68
N MET A 92 10.85 -4.37 3.52
CA MET A 92 10.85 -5.84 3.47
C MET A 92 10.03 -6.43 2.31
N ASN A 93 9.06 -5.67 1.78
CA ASN A 93 8.20 -6.05 0.65
C ASN A 93 8.68 -5.49 -0.69
N ILE A 94 9.89 -4.91 -0.71
CA ILE A 94 10.54 -4.37 -1.91
C ILE A 94 11.82 -5.18 -2.16
N ILE A 95 11.92 -5.85 -3.31
CA ILE A 95 13.12 -6.56 -3.77
C ILE A 95 13.89 -5.67 -4.73
N VAL A 96 15.19 -5.50 -4.51
CA VAL A 96 16.09 -4.74 -5.39
C VAL A 96 17.23 -5.59 -5.94
N ASP A 97 17.60 -5.31 -7.20
CA ASP A 97 18.82 -5.79 -7.85
C ASP A 97 19.67 -4.58 -8.23
N VAL A 98 20.60 -4.19 -7.36
CA VAL A 98 21.43 -2.98 -7.51
C VAL A 98 22.24 -3.01 -8.82
N LYS A 99 22.73 -4.20 -9.22
CA LYS A 99 23.56 -4.34 -10.42
C LYS A 99 22.77 -4.07 -11.70
N LYS A 100 21.49 -4.45 -11.71
CA LYS A 100 20.59 -4.28 -12.86
C LYS A 100 19.65 -3.09 -12.71
N ARG A 101 19.77 -2.32 -11.62
CA ARG A 101 18.78 -1.30 -11.21
C ARG A 101 17.34 -1.83 -11.23
N GLY A 102 17.16 -3.10 -10.86
CA GLY A 102 15.86 -3.75 -10.79
C GLY A 102 15.14 -3.44 -9.48
N LEU A 103 13.81 -3.32 -9.53
CA LEU A 103 12.92 -3.22 -8.37
C LEU A 103 11.66 -4.05 -8.61
N SER A 104 11.22 -4.79 -7.60
CA SER A 104 9.95 -5.53 -7.60
C SER A 104 9.25 -5.38 -6.26
N ILE A 105 7.92 -5.35 -6.28
CA ILE A 105 7.08 -5.35 -5.07
C ILE A 105 6.46 -6.73 -4.93
N ILE A 106 6.46 -7.26 -3.72
CA ILE A 106 5.91 -8.57 -3.35
C ILE A 106 4.85 -8.41 -2.26
N ASP A 107 4.13 -9.49 -1.96
CA ASP A 107 3.18 -9.57 -0.85
C ASP A 107 1.93 -8.68 -0.99
N TRP A 108 1.29 -8.79 -2.15
CA TRP A 108 0.11 -8.00 -2.54
C TRP A 108 -1.19 -8.41 -1.83
N GLU A 109 -1.16 -9.30 -0.84
CA GLU A 109 -2.37 -9.87 -0.22
C GLU A 109 -3.24 -8.82 0.50
N ARG A 110 -2.64 -7.69 0.90
CA ARG A 110 -3.31 -6.57 1.55
C ARG A 110 -3.69 -5.45 0.59
N ALA A 111 -3.39 -5.58 -0.70
CA ALA A 111 -3.61 -4.50 -1.65
C ALA A 111 -5.10 -4.27 -1.91
N VAL A 112 -5.53 -3.01 -1.84
CA VAL A 112 -6.94 -2.64 -1.70
C VAL A 112 -7.21 -1.21 -2.19
N PHE A 113 -8.46 -0.91 -2.54
CA PHE A 113 -8.94 0.47 -2.72
C PHE A 113 -9.30 1.11 -1.38
N VAL A 114 -8.62 2.20 -1.01
CA VAL A 114 -8.82 2.95 0.25
C VAL A 114 -8.79 4.47 0.01
N PRO A 115 -9.25 5.30 0.98
CA PRO A 115 -9.11 6.75 0.90
C PRO A 115 -7.66 7.20 0.71
N VAL A 116 -7.47 8.38 0.15
CA VAL A 116 -6.17 9.06 0.13
C VAL A 116 -6.01 9.80 1.46
N GLU A 117 -4.85 9.69 2.09
CA GLU A 117 -4.45 10.50 3.26
C GLU A 117 -3.95 11.90 2.85
#